data_AF-A0A352KG98-F1
#
_entry.id   AF-A0A352KG98-F1
#
_cell.length_a   1.000
_cell.length_b   1.000
_cell.length_c   1.000
_cell.angle_alpha   90.00
_cell.angle_beta   90.00
_cell.angle_gamma   90.00
#
_symmetry.space_group_name_H-M   'P 1'
#
loop_
_entity.id
_entity.type
_entity.pdbx_description
1 polymer ?
#
loop_
_entity_poly.entity_id
_entity_poly.type
_entity_poly.pdbx_seq_one_letter_code
_entity_poly.pdbx_strand_id
1 'polypeptide(L)' 'MATHAEKMKESFNQDVANSFIAGNDKQTGLSEYLGIKLLEFSPGKVIAELPVDKKLLTPFGNMHGGVLSAFT' A
#
# COMPACT_ATOMS: atom_id res chain seq x y z
N MET A 1 -33.59 14.75 -10.92
CA MET A 1 -33.04 14.34 -9.62
C MET A 1 -32.39 12.99 -9.83
N ALA A 2 -31.06 12.89 -9.73
CA ALA A 2 -30.36 11.62 -9.93
C ALA A 2 -30.74 10.62 -8.84
N THR A 3 -30.94 9.37 -9.24
CA THR A 3 -31.37 8.24 -8.41
C THR A 3 -30.32 7.88 -7.35
N HIS A 4 -30.74 7.24 -6.25
CA HIS A 4 -29.85 6.84 -5.15
C HIS A 4 -28.70 5.92 -5.62
N ALA A 5 -28.90 5.18 -6.71
CA ALA A 5 -27.90 4.32 -7.35
C ALA A 5 -26.81 5.11 -8.11
N GLU A 6 -27.14 6.27 -8.70
CA GLU A 6 -26.17 7.13 -9.39
C GLU A 6 -25.22 7.84 -8.42
N LYS A 7 -25.64 8.03 -7.15
CA LYS A 7 -24.79 8.53 -6.06
C LYS A 7 -23.77 7.50 -5.56
N MET A 8 -23.95 6.21 -5.86
CA MET A 8 -23.02 5.13 -5.49
C MET A 8 -21.98 4.83 -6.57
N LYS A 9 -21.73 5.76 -7.49
CA LYS A 9 -20.52 5.70 -8.32
C LYS A 9 -19.34 5.85 -7.37
N GLU A 10 -18.65 4.75 -7.04
CA GLU A 10 -17.42 4.76 -6.24
C GLU A 10 -16.48 5.79 -6.83
N SER A 11 -16.40 6.94 -6.18
CA SER A 11 -15.56 8.05 -6.60
C SER A 11 -14.36 8.09 -5.67
N PHE A 12 -13.20 8.25 -6.27
CA PHE A 12 -11.97 8.42 -5.51
C PHE A 12 -12.09 9.65 -4.59
N ASN A 13 -11.68 9.48 -3.34
CA ASN A 13 -11.65 10.55 -2.35
C ASN A 13 -10.20 10.79 -1.92
N GLN A 14 -9.69 11.99 -2.21
CA GLN A 14 -8.31 12.37 -1.92
C GLN A 14 -8.02 12.42 -0.41
N ASP A 15 -8.98 12.81 0.43
CA ASP A 15 -8.77 12.89 1.88
C ASP A 15 -8.63 11.50 2.51
N VAL A 16 -9.38 10.53 1.98
CA VAL A 16 -9.23 9.12 2.36
C VAL A 16 -7.85 8.60 1.94
N ALA A 17 -7.44 8.87 0.69
CA ALA A 17 -6.11 8.50 0.19
C ALA A 17 -4.98 9.13 1.03
N ASN A 18 -5.10 10.40 1.38
CA ASN A 18 -4.14 11.10 2.25
C ASN A 18 -4.09 10.47 3.65
N SER A 19 -5.23 10.02 4.17
CA SER A 19 -5.30 9.33 5.46
C SER A 19 -4.56 7.98 5.44
N PHE A 20 -4.58 7.25 4.32
CA PHE A 20 -3.77 6.04 4.17
C PHE A 20 -2.27 6.33 4.17
N ILE A 21 -1.82 7.37 3.46
CA ILE A 21 -0.41 7.77 3.43
C ILE A 21 0.05 8.24 4.81
N ALA A 22 -0.74 9.11 5.47
CA ALA A 22 -0.45 9.58 6.84
C ALA A 22 -0.49 8.44 7.88
N GLY A 23 -1.15 7.33 7.55
CA GLY A 23 -1.22 6.14 8.38
C GLY A 23 -0.02 5.21 8.29
N ASN A 24 0.96 5.45 7.41
CA ASN A 24 2.15 4.60 7.25
C ASN A 24 2.83 4.27 8.60
N ASP A 25 3.02 5.27 9.46
CA ASP A 25 3.71 5.10 10.74
C ASP A 25 2.86 4.42 11.83
N LYS A 26 1.58 4.17 11.54
CA LYS A 26 0.62 3.48 12.43
C LYS A 26 0.26 2.09 11.91
N GLN A 27 0.92 1.63 10.85
CA GLN A 27 0.72 0.28 10.35
C GLN A 27 1.20 -0.75 11.37
N THR A 28 0.54 -1.89 11.42
CA THR A 28 0.88 -3.00 12.32
C THR A 28 0.96 -4.31 11.55
N GLY A 29 1.64 -5.31 12.12
CA GLY A 29 1.61 -6.67 11.58
C GLY A 29 2.53 -6.84 10.38
N LEU A 30 2.02 -7.41 9.27
CA LEU A 30 2.89 -7.76 8.13
C LEU A 30 3.46 -6.51 7.43
N SER A 31 2.64 -5.48 7.18
CA SER A 31 3.11 -4.24 6.53
C SER A 31 4.20 -3.56 7.36
N GLU A 32 4.04 -3.53 8.68
CA GLU A 32 5.06 -3.04 9.62
C GLU A 32 6.33 -3.91 9.59
N TYR A 33 6.17 -5.23 9.65
CA TYR A 33 7.29 -6.17 9.62
C TYR A 33 8.12 -6.04 8.34
N LEU A 34 7.46 -5.89 7.19
CA LEU A 34 8.09 -5.71 5.88
C LEU A 34 8.61 -4.28 5.66
N GLY A 35 8.11 -3.29 6.42
CA GLY A 35 8.50 -1.89 6.30
C GLY A 35 7.93 -1.20 5.05
N ILE A 36 6.76 -1.62 4.59
CA ILE A 36 6.12 -1.05 3.39
C ILE A 36 5.65 0.37 3.70
N LYS A 37 5.87 1.32 2.78
CA LYS A 37 5.32 2.68 2.88
C LYS A 37 4.64 3.10 1.60
N LEU A 38 3.44 3.68 1.73
CA LEU A 38 2.75 4.33 0.63
C LEU A 38 3.38 5.70 0.35
N LEU A 39 3.78 5.95 -0.89
CA LEU A 39 4.39 7.21 -1.35
C LEU A 39 3.41 8.08 -2.12
N GLU A 40 2.59 7.47 -2.99
CA GLU A 40 1.56 8.15 -3.78
C GLU A 40 0.29 7.30 -3.78
N PHE A 41 -0.85 7.95 -3.65
CA PHE A 41 -2.15 7.33 -3.84
C PHE A 41 -3.02 8.27 -4.67
N SER A 42 -3.22 7.92 -5.93
CA SER A 42 -4.00 8.67 -6.92
C SER A 42 -5.03 7.76 -7.62
N PRO A 43 -6.00 8.32 -8.37
CA PRO A 43 -6.99 7.50 -9.07
C PRO A 43 -6.34 6.46 -9.99
N GLY A 44 -6.56 5.18 -9.70
CA GLY A 44 -6.04 4.06 -10.50
C GLY A 44 -4.55 3.76 -10.33
N LYS A 45 -3.86 4.40 -9.37
CA LYS A 45 -2.42 4.22 -9.16
C LYS A 45 -2.04 4.37 -7.69
N VAL A 46 -1.20 3.45 -7.23
CA VAL A 46 -0.51 3.54 -5.93
C VAL A 46 0.98 3.34 -6.18
N ILE A 47 1.80 4.19 -5.56
CA ILE A 47 3.24 3.97 -5.45
C ILE A 47 3.53 3.64 -3.99
N ALA A 48 4.26 2.56 -3.77
CA ALA A 48 4.78 2.19 -2.47
C ALA A 48 6.28 1.85 -2.57
N GLU A 49 6.96 1.87 -1.43
CA GLU A 49 8.33 1.40 -1.28
C GLU A 49 8.41 0.21 -0.32
N LEU A 50 9.41 -0.64 -0.56
CA LEU A 50 9.76 -1.77 0.28
C LEU A 50 11.29 -1.75 0.49
N PRO A 51 11.78 -1.71 1.73
CA PRO A 51 13.21 -1.75 2.00
C PRO A 51 13.81 -3.13 1.67
N VAL A 52 15.06 -3.14 1.21
CA VAL A 52 15.84 -4.37 0.98
C VAL A 52 16.67 -4.68 2.22
N ASP A 53 16.00 -5.19 3.25
CA ASP A 53 16.64 -5.57 4.52
C ASP A 53 17.11 -7.02 4.53
N LYS A 54 18.17 -7.32 5.29
CA LYS A 54 18.73 -8.68 5.44
C LYS A 54 17.69 -9.73 5.85
N LYS A 55 16.70 -9.36 6.68
CA LYS A 55 15.61 -10.24 7.14
C LYS A 55 14.63 -10.64 6.02
N LEU A 56 14.65 -9.95 4.88
CA LEU A 56 13.76 -10.15 3.74
C LEU A 56 14.45 -10.85 2.56
N LEU A 57 15.75 -11.13 2.69
CA LEU A 57 16.52 -11.82 1.68
C LEU A 57 16.42 -13.33 1.86
N THR A 58 16.57 -14.06 0.76
CA THR A 58 16.85 -15.49 0.79
C THR A 58 18.27 -15.72 1.35
N PRO A 59 18.62 -16.96 1.72
CA PRO A 59 20.01 -17.32 2.03
C PRO A 59 21.01 -17.04 0.89
N PHE A 60 20.55 -16.87 -0.35
CA PHE A 60 21.38 -16.50 -1.51
C PHE A 60 21.60 -14.99 -1.65
N GLY A 61 20.95 -14.17 -0.82
CA GLY A 61 21.14 -12.71 -0.79
C GLY A 61 20.25 -11.92 -1.75
N ASN A 62 19.36 -12.56 -2.51
CA ASN A 62 18.34 -11.89 -3.30
C ASN A 62 17.03 -11.71 -2.51
N MET A 63 16.15 -10.81 -2.96
CA MET A 63 14.83 -10.65 -2.36
C MET A 63 14.03 -11.95 -2.37
N HIS A 64 13.43 -12.30 -1.23
CA HIS A 64 12.58 -13.48 -1.14
C HIS A 64 11.33 -13.31 -1.99
N GLY A 65 11.04 -14.29 -2.86
CA GLY A 65 9.89 -14.22 -3.79
C GLY A 65 8.57 -13.97 -3.07
N GLY A 66 8.33 -14.65 -1.95
CA GLY A 66 7.12 -14.42 -1.13
C GLY A 66 7.02 -13.02 -0.51
N VAL A 67 8.14 -12.32 -0.29
CA VAL A 67 8.11 -10.92 0.15
C VAL A 67 7.66 -10.02 -1.00
N LEU A 68 8.18 -10.24 -2.21
CA LEU A 68 7.77 -9.50 -3.40
C LEU A 68 6.29 -9.77 -3.73
N SER A 69 5.84 -11.01 -3.66
CA SER A 69 4.43 -11.37 -3.86
C SER A 69 3.49 -10.78 -2.82
N ALA A 70 3.97 -10.53 -1.59
CA ALA A 70 3.18 -9.84 -0.57
C ALA A 70 3.10 -8.32 -0.80
N PHE A 71 4.00 -7.77 -1.63
CA PHE A 71 4.09 -6.34 -1.94
C PHE A 71 3.32 -5.95 -3.22
N THR A 72 3.25 -6.84 -4.21
CA THR A 72 2.57 -6.63 -5.50
C THR A 72 1.11 -7.05 -5.48
#